data_AF-A0A090X806-F1
#
_entry.id   AF-A0A090X806-F1
#
_cell.length_a   1.000
_cell.length_b   1.000
_cell.length_c   1.000
_cell.angle_alpha   90.00
_cell.angle_beta   90.00
_cell.angle_gamma   90.00
#
_symmetry.space_group_name_H-M   'P 1'
#
loop_
_entity.id
_entity.type
_entity.pdbx_description
1 polymer ?
#
loop_
_entity_poly.entity_id
_entity_poly.type
_entity_poly.pdbx_seq_one_letter_code
_entity_poly.pdbx_strand_id
1 'polypeptide(L)'
;MVDSGLSYPIFLASLLAVLTPGREGQPCNSYAPCRSDLCCLKSSRGNRPYATCQPKARYGKPCSEDAIKGGFYTLLCPCLRGDLCVPVRV
;
A
#
# COMPACT_ATOMS: atom_id res chain seq x y z
N MET A 1 -26.06 15.09 10.88
CA MET A 1 -24.83 15.71 11.40
C MET A 1 -23.81 15.67 10.28
N VAL A 2 -23.82 16.68 9.40
CA VAL A 2 -22.74 16.91 8.44
C VAL A 2 -21.93 18.05 9.03
N ASP A 3 -20.74 17.73 9.53
CA ASP A 3 -19.83 18.75 10.09
C ASP A 3 -19.21 19.53 8.93
N SER A 4 -19.85 20.64 8.55
CA SER A 4 -19.46 21.52 7.45
C SER A 4 -18.29 22.47 7.80
N GLY A 5 -17.49 22.16 8.84
CA GLY A 5 -16.35 22.98 9.27
C GLY A 5 -14.98 22.31 9.11
N LEU A 6 -14.92 20.97 9.03
CA LEU A 6 -13.66 20.20 9.02
C LEU A 6 -13.36 19.45 7.70
N SER A 7 -14.12 19.70 6.64
CA SER A 7 -14.02 18.95 5.36
C SER A 7 -12.81 19.38 4.50
N TYR A 8 -12.52 20.69 4.41
CA TYR A 8 -11.36 21.20 3.66
C TYR A 8 -10.00 20.63 4.10
N PRO A 9 -9.63 20.58 5.40
CA PRO A 9 -8.32 20.07 5.81
C PRO A 9 -8.16 18.56 5.56
N ILE A 10 -9.23 17.76 5.62
CA ILE A 10 -9.18 16.31 5.34
C ILE A 10 -9.04 16.04 3.83
N PHE A 11 -9.77 16.80 3.00
CA PHE A 11 -9.60 16.73 1.54
C PHE A 11 -8.21 17.23 1.12
N LEU A 12 -7.69 18.31 1.74
CA LEU A 12 -6.32 18.77 1.50
C LEU A 12 -5.30 17.72 1.95
N ALA A 13 -5.47 17.12 3.13
CA ALA A 13 -4.56 16.08 3.63
C ALA A 13 -4.57 14.83 2.73
N SER A 14 -5.73 14.44 2.21
CA SER A 14 -5.85 13.33 1.25
C SER A 14 -5.21 13.69 -0.10
N LEU A 15 -5.42 14.90 -0.60
CA LEU A 15 -4.79 15.38 -1.84
C LEU A 15 -3.27 15.49 -1.68
N LEU A 16 -2.79 16.01 -0.55
CA LEU A 16 -1.38 16.05 -0.19
C LEU A 16 -0.80 14.64 -0.10
N ALA A 17 -1.50 13.68 0.50
CA ALA A 17 -1.07 12.29 0.57
C ALA A 17 -1.01 11.60 -0.81
N VAL A 18 -1.89 11.97 -1.75
CA VAL A 18 -1.80 11.52 -3.15
C VAL A 18 -0.61 12.18 -3.86
N LEU A 19 -0.34 13.46 -3.60
CA LEU A 19 0.78 14.20 -4.19
C LEU A 19 2.14 13.79 -3.60
N THR A 20 2.17 13.34 -2.35
CA THR A 20 3.36 12.80 -1.68
C THR A 20 3.17 11.31 -1.40
N PRO A 21 3.40 10.44 -2.40
CA PRO A 21 3.26 9.00 -2.21
C PRO A 21 4.15 8.51 -1.06
N GLY A 22 3.60 7.60 -0.26
CA GLY A 22 4.24 7.03 0.91
C GLY A 22 5.56 6.33 0.57
N ARG A 23 6.56 6.51 1.42
CA ARG A 23 7.88 5.87 1.36
C ARG A 23 7.86 4.53 2.09
N GLU A 24 8.88 3.72 1.86
CA GLU A 24 9.04 2.43 2.55
C GLU A 24 8.90 2.58 4.08
N GLY A 25 8.11 1.68 4.69
CA GLY A 25 7.80 1.68 6.12
C GLY A 25 6.69 2.64 6.56
N GLN A 26 6.29 3.61 5.73
CA GLN A 26 5.18 4.50 6.07
C GLN A 26 3.84 3.79 6.02
N PRO A 27 2.85 4.21 6.85
CA PRO A 27 1.50 3.68 6.78
C PRO A 27 0.86 4.04 5.44
N CYS A 28 0.12 3.11 4.88
CA CYS A 28 -0.58 3.29 3.62
C CYS A 28 -2.06 2.93 3.76
N ASN A 29 -2.89 3.63 2.98
CA ASN A 29 -4.33 3.40 2.92
C ASN A 29 -4.88 3.88 1.56
N SER A 30 -6.17 3.75 1.32
CA SER A 30 -6.81 4.15 0.05
C SER A 30 -6.62 5.63 -0.31
N TYR A 31 -6.38 6.50 0.66
CA TYR A 31 -6.13 7.93 0.50
C TYR A 31 -4.64 8.29 0.50
N ALA A 32 -3.77 7.38 0.93
CA ALA A 32 -2.32 7.54 1.02
C ALA A 32 -1.62 6.40 0.28
N PRO A 33 -1.54 6.47 -1.07
CA PRO A 33 -0.90 5.43 -1.87
C PRO A 33 0.62 5.46 -1.70
N CYS A 34 1.26 4.30 -1.88
CA CYS A 34 2.72 4.19 -1.90
C CYS A 34 3.29 4.58 -3.28
N ARG A 35 4.60 4.82 -3.34
CA ARG A 35 5.30 5.02 -4.63
C ARG A 35 5.16 3.80 -5.54
N SER A 36 5.30 4.00 -6.84
CA SER A 36 5.06 2.97 -7.87
C SER A 36 5.96 1.74 -7.75
N ASP A 37 7.12 1.87 -7.13
CA ASP A 37 8.10 0.83 -6.79
C ASP A 37 7.78 0.08 -5.48
N LEU A 38 6.76 0.53 -4.76
CA LEU A 38 6.32 -0.01 -3.48
C LEU A 38 4.88 -0.57 -3.59
N CYS A 39 4.47 -1.34 -2.59
CA CYS A 39 3.12 -1.86 -2.45
C CYS A 39 2.60 -1.63 -1.03
N CYS A 40 1.28 -1.59 -0.87
CA CYS A 40 0.66 -1.47 0.43
C CYS A 40 0.42 -2.87 1.02
N LEU A 41 1.29 -3.30 1.95
CA LEU A 41 1.25 -4.62 2.57
C LEU A 41 0.67 -4.52 3.98
N LYS A 42 -0.39 -5.28 4.23
CA LYS A 42 -1.03 -5.44 5.52
C LYS A 42 -0.15 -6.32 6.41
N SER A 43 0.41 -5.73 7.46
CA SER A 43 1.19 -6.48 8.44
C SER A 43 0.23 -7.17 9.41
N SER A 44 0.30 -8.50 9.52
CA SER A 44 -0.42 -9.26 10.56
C SER A 44 0.26 -9.22 11.94
N ARG A 45 1.33 -8.42 12.12
CA ARG A 45 1.99 -8.29 13.43
C ARG A 45 1.19 -7.38 14.36
N GLY A 46 0.20 -7.96 15.03
CA GLY A 46 -0.48 -7.36 16.20
C GLY A 46 -2.00 -7.17 16.04
N ASN A 47 -2.66 -6.72 17.13
CA ASN A 47 -4.11 -6.51 17.24
C ASN A 47 -4.67 -5.34 16.40
N ARG A 48 -3.87 -4.71 15.55
CA ARG A 48 -4.31 -3.62 14.67
C ARG A 48 -3.93 -3.94 13.23
N PRO A 49 -4.88 -3.97 12.28
CA PRO A 49 -4.56 -4.09 10.87
C PRO A 49 -3.92 -2.77 10.39
N TYR A 50 -2.60 -2.65 10.51
CA TYR A 50 -1.86 -1.56 9.86
C TYR A 50 -1.25 -2.09 8.56
N ALA A 51 -1.44 -1.33 7.49
CA ALA A 51 -0.78 -1.57 6.22
C ALA A 51 0.35 -0.56 6.07
N THR A 52 1.51 -1.03 5.60
CA THR A 52 2.68 -0.18 5.36
C THR A 52 3.19 -0.36 3.93
N CYS A 53 3.84 0.68 3.42
CA CYS A 53 4.51 0.63 2.14
C CYS A 53 5.73 -0.29 2.25
N GLN A 54 5.72 -1.37 1.47
CA GLN A 54 6.81 -2.33 1.40
C GLN A 54 7.34 -2.41 -0.03
N PRO A 55 8.62 -2.75 -0.21
CA PRO A 55 9.20 -2.87 -1.54
C PRO A 55 8.55 -4.02 -2.31
N LYS A 56 8.32 -3.80 -3.60
CA LYS A 56 7.90 -4.87 -4.51
C LYS A 56 8.95 -5.97 -4.57
N ALA A 57 8.49 -7.19 -4.85
CA ALA A 57 9.41 -8.31 -5.02
C ALA A 57 10.31 -8.05 -6.24
N ARG A 58 11.61 -8.26 -6.06
CA ARG A 58 12.62 -8.21 -7.11
C ARG A 58 12.96 -9.60 -7.61
N TYR A 59 13.80 -9.68 -8.64
CA TYR A 59 14.29 -10.94 -9.23
C TYR A 59 14.59 -12.04 -8.20
N GLY A 60 14.01 -13.23 -8.42
CA GLY A 60 14.20 -14.40 -7.56
C GLY A 60 13.57 -14.35 -6.16
N LYS A 61 12.82 -13.28 -5.82
CA LYS A 61 12.03 -13.22 -4.59
C LYS A 61 10.58 -13.67 -4.84
N PRO A 62 9.93 -14.27 -3.83
CA PRO A 62 8.52 -14.61 -3.92
C PRO A 62 7.66 -13.34 -3.96
N CYS A 63 6.76 -13.23 -4.94
CA CYS A 63 5.68 -12.23 -4.97
C CYS A 63 4.32 -12.91 -4.88
N SER A 64 3.29 -12.16 -4.49
CA SER A 64 1.89 -12.56 -4.64
C SER A 64 1.19 -11.62 -5.61
N GLU A 65 0.44 -12.19 -6.56
CA GLU A 65 -0.38 -11.42 -7.51
C GLU A 65 -1.77 -11.12 -6.94
N ASP A 66 -2.13 -11.76 -5.83
CA ASP A 66 -3.45 -11.69 -5.21
C ASP A 66 -3.55 -10.47 -4.30
N ALA A 67 -3.99 -9.35 -4.87
CA ALA A 67 -4.42 -8.19 -4.11
C ALA A 67 -5.84 -8.39 -3.57
N ILE A 68 -6.08 -8.02 -2.31
CA ILE A 68 -7.43 -7.90 -1.79
C ILE A 68 -8.09 -6.66 -2.41
N LYS A 69 -9.42 -6.70 -2.55
CA LYS A 69 -10.25 -5.56 -2.98
C LYS A 69 -9.76 -4.24 -2.38
N GLY A 70 -9.34 -3.32 -3.24
CA GLY A 70 -8.79 -2.01 -2.84
C GLY A 70 -7.26 -1.88 -2.96
N GLY A 71 -6.53 -2.89 -3.45
CA GLY A 71 -5.09 -2.79 -3.73
C GLY A 71 -4.19 -3.04 -2.51
N PHE A 72 -4.73 -3.71 -1.49
CA PHE A 72 -3.98 -4.12 -0.30
C PHE A 72 -3.52 -5.56 -0.43
N TYR A 73 -2.25 -5.81 -0.15
CA TYR A 73 -1.66 -7.14 -0.12
C TYR A 73 -1.60 -7.65 1.31
N THR A 74 -1.81 -8.94 1.57
CA THR A 74 -1.75 -9.51 2.94
C THR A 74 -0.52 -10.35 3.21
N LEU A 75 0.05 -10.99 2.20
CA LEU A 75 1.21 -11.86 2.35
C LEU A 75 2.47 -11.24 1.75
N LEU A 76 2.43 -10.96 0.45
CA LEU A 76 3.60 -10.53 -0.31
C LEU A 76 3.22 -9.40 -1.25
N CYS A 77 4.16 -8.47 -1.45
CA CYS A 77 4.02 -7.47 -2.49
C CYS A 77 4.06 -8.13 -3.88
N PRO A 78 3.44 -7.48 -4.89
CA PRO A 78 3.53 -7.94 -6.25
C PRO A 78 4.95 -7.75 -6.77
N CYS A 79 5.19 -8.46 -7.86
CA CYS A 79 6.38 -8.38 -8.68
C CYS A 79 6.60 -6.92 -9.17
N LEU A 80 7.83 -6.41 -9.11
CA LEU A 80 8.16 -5.12 -9.74
C LEU A 80 8.01 -5.29 -11.26
N ARG A 81 7.34 -4.34 -11.92
CA ARG A 81 7.03 -4.43 -13.36
C ARG A 81 8.33 -4.50 -14.16
N GLY A 82 8.55 -5.61 -14.87
CA GLY A 82 9.76 -5.87 -15.65
C GLY A 82 10.76 -6.83 -14.99
N ASP A 83 10.51 -7.29 -13.75
CA ASP A 83 11.34 -8.30 -13.09
C ASP A 83 10.80 -9.73 -13.28
N LEU A 84 11.71 -10.68 -13.45
CA LEU A 84 11.46 -12.12 -13.38
C LEU A 84 11.47 -12.58 -11.91
N CYS A 85 10.37 -12.37 -11.22
CA CYS A 85 10.16 -12.89 -9.87
C CYS A 85 9.26 -14.12 -9.89
N VAL A 86 9.25 -14.86 -8.79
CA VAL A 86 8.54 -16.15 -8.71
C VAL A 86 7.16 -15.87 -8.12
N PRO A 87 6.08 -15.90 -8.93
CA PRO A 87 4.74 -15.74 -8.40
C PRO A 87 4.42 -16.94 -7.52
N VAL A 88 4.14 -16.68 -6.25
CA VAL A 88 3.65 -17.68 -5.31
C VAL A 88 2.14 -17.52 -5.24
N ARG A 89 1.43 -18.54 -5.71
CA ARG A 89 -0.01 -18.68 -5.45
C ARG A 89 -0.18 -19.29 -4.07
N VAL A 90 -0.86 -18.58 -3.18
CA VAL A 90 -1.12 -18.99 -1.79
C VAL A 90 -2.61 -19.20 -1.60
#